data_AF-A0A2W4K780-F1
#
_entry.id   AF-A0A2W4K780-F1
#
_cell.length_a   1.000
_cell.length_b   1.000
_cell.length_c   1.000
_cell.angle_alpha   90.00
_cell.angle_beta   90.00
_cell.angle_gamma   90.00
#
_symmetry.space_group_name_H-M   'P 1'
#
loop_
_entity.id
_entity.type
_entity.pdbx_description
1 polymer ?
#
loop_
_entity_poly.entity_id
_entity_poly.type
_entity_poly.pdbx_seq_one_letter_code
_entity_poly.pdbx_strand_id
1 'polypeptide(L)'
;MVAYSEEGSASLTEREKQNRSVRGRIDESGKVLLPIILVASDGLEIEVEALINLQFGGAMVIPEDLTSPLGWRCLGARRVQAGSEVVRMNHYIGMMSLGGELKNVVVLGGAKTHPVLGQRLMSGRKLTVDFQNGIVILE
;
A
#
# COMPACT_ATOMS: atom_id res chain seq x y z
N MET A 1 19.26 37.72 37.72
CA MET A 1 18.74 36.39 38.10
C MET A 1 17.35 36.29 37.51
N VAL A 2 17.25 35.71 36.31
CA VAL A 2 15.99 35.49 35.58
C VAL A 2 15.99 34.01 35.25
N ALA A 3 15.07 33.27 35.87
CA ALA A 3 14.89 31.85 35.63
C ALA A 3 14.04 31.68 34.36
N TYR A 4 14.61 31.08 33.32
CA TYR A 4 13.83 30.52 32.22
C TYR A 4 13.55 29.06 32.55
N SER A 5 12.28 28.76 32.74
CA SER A 5 11.72 27.41 32.77
C SER A 5 11.71 26.83 31.36
N GLU A 6 12.57 25.84 31.09
CA GLU A 6 12.47 24.98 29.91
C GLU A 6 11.50 23.83 30.19
N GLU A 7 10.21 24.08 29.98
CA GLU A 7 9.23 23.02 29.74
C GLU A 7 8.75 23.12 28.29
N GLY A 8 8.86 22.03 27.54
CA GLY A 8 8.19 21.88 26.25
C GLY A 8 9.11 21.61 25.07
N SER A 9 9.81 20.48 25.07
CA SER A 9 10.40 19.89 23.86
C SER A 9 10.19 18.37 23.84
N ALA A 10 8.93 17.94 24.00
CA ALA A 10 8.50 16.66 23.44
C ALA A 10 7.96 16.93 22.02
N SER A 11 8.80 17.47 21.15
CA SER A 11 8.42 17.85 19.79
C SER A 11 8.73 16.71 18.81
N LEU A 12 7.66 16.04 18.38
CA LEU A 12 7.46 15.52 17.02
C LEU A 12 8.25 14.29 16.54
N THR A 13 9.31 13.85 17.21
CA THR A 13 10.19 12.78 16.67
C THR A 13 9.76 11.32 16.94
N GLU A 14 8.73 11.06 17.73
CA GLU A 14 8.26 9.68 18.00
C GLU A 14 7.08 9.24 17.13
N ARG A 15 6.35 10.18 16.49
CA ARG A 15 5.24 9.84 15.59
C ARG A 15 5.70 9.37 14.20
N GLU A 16 6.98 9.55 13.87
CA GLU A 16 7.55 9.25 12.55
C GLU A 16 8.33 7.90 12.50
N LYS A 17 8.21 7.06 13.54
CA LYS A 17 8.88 5.75 13.60
C LYS A 17 7.97 4.60 13.98
N GLN A 18 6.76 4.57 13.43
CA GLN A 18 5.91 3.39 13.51
C GLN A 18 5.72 2.78 12.12
N ASN A 19 6.75 2.05 11.65
CA ASN A 19 6.50 0.88 10.80
C ASN A 19 5.68 -0.10 11.66
N ARG A 20 4.35 0.08 11.72
CA ARG A 20 3.54 -0.87 12.46
C ARG A 20 3.53 -2.17 11.67
N SER A 21 3.75 -3.25 12.41
CA SER A 21 3.54 -4.61 11.95
C SER A 21 2.13 -4.72 11.35
N VAL A 22 2.03 -5.17 10.10
CA VAL A 22 0.76 -5.40 9.42
C VAL A 22 0.51 -6.89 9.40
N ARG A 23 -0.59 -7.32 10.00
CA ARG A 23 -1.03 -8.71 9.96
C ARG A 23 -1.96 -8.93 8.78
N GLY A 24 -1.58 -9.84 7.91
CA GLY A 24 -2.37 -10.30 6.79
C GLY A 24 -2.97 -11.69 7.03
N ARG A 25 -3.42 -12.31 5.94
CA ARG A 25 -3.90 -13.69 5.93
C ARG A 25 -3.51 -14.42 4.65
N ILE A 26 -3.58 -15.73 4.72
CA ILE A 26 -3.53 -16.60 3.55
C ILE A 26 -4.97 -17.04 3.27
N ASP A 27 -5.47 -16.81 2.06
CA ASP A 27 -6.82 -17.25 1.68
C ASP A 27 -6.87 -18.76 1.36
N GLU A 28 -8.07 -19.28 1.12
CA GLU A 28 -8.31 -20.70 0.80
C GLU A 28 -7.59 -21.16 -0.48
N SER A 29 -7.23 -20.23 -1.36
CA SER A 29 -6.47 -20.49 -2.59
C SER A 29 -4.95 -20.34 -2.41
N GLY A 30 -4.49 -20.09 -1.17
CA GLY A 30 -3.08 -19.90 -0.85
C GLY A 30 -2.56 -18.50 -1.14
N LYS A 31 -3.42 -17.53 -1.44
CA LYS A 31 -2.99 -16.15 -1.73
C LYS A 31 -2.66 -15.41 -0.45
N VAL A 32 -1.54 -14.72 -0.46
CA VAL A 32 -1.04 -13.90 0.63
C VAL A 32 -1.64 -12.49 0.49
N LEU A 33 -2.49 -12.11 1.42
CA LEU A 33 -3.24 -10.86 1.42
C LEU A 33 -2.81 -9.99 2.61
N LEU A 34 -2.69 -8.67 2.39
CA LEU A 34 -2.49 -7.67 3.44
C LEU A 34 -3.63 -6.65 3.42
N PRO A 35 -4.17 -6.25 4.58
CA PRO A 35 -5.08 -5.13 4.66
C PRO A 35 -4.32 -3.83 4.35
N ILE A 36 -4.95 -2.98 3.54
CA ILE A 36 -4.50 -1.63 3.24
C ILE A 36 -5.68 -0.68 3.27
N ILE A 37 -5.39 0.59 3.43
CA ILE A 37 -6.38 1.65 3.28
C ILE A 37 -6.06 2.43 2.01
N LEU A 38 -7.03 2.58 1.12
CA LEU A 38 -6.98 3.50 -0.01
C LEU A 38 -7.64 4.80 0.41
N VAL A 39 -7.00 5.94 0.17
CA VAL A 39 -7.56 7.24 0.53
C VAL A 39 -7.98 7.97 -0.73
N ALA A 40 -9.28 8.17 -0.89
CA ALA A 40 -9.87 8.92 -1.99
C ALA A 40 -9.53 10.41 -1.88
N SER A 41 -9.76 11.13 -2.98
CA SER A 41 -9.39 12.54 -3.13
C SER A 41 -10.26 13.49 -2.29
N ASP A 42 -11.43 13.03 -1.87
CA ASP A 42 -12.32 13.69 -0.93
C ASP A 42 -12.01 13.33 0.55
N GLY A 43 -10.98 12.48 0.78
CA GLY A 43 -10.58 12.01 2.10
C GLY A 43 -11.29 10.74 2.56
N LEU A 44 -12.18 10.14 1.77
CA LEU A 44 -12.79 8.86 2.13
C LEU A 44 -11.74 7.75 2.20
N GLU A 45 -11.72 7.03 3.31
CA GLU A 45 -10.84 5.87 3.53
C GLU A 45 -11.58 4.57 3.24
N ILE A 46 -11.00 3.74 2.37
CA ILE A 46 -11.55 2.44 1.98
C ILE A 46 -10.54 1.36 2.35
N GLU A 47 -10.91 0.51 3.31
CA GLU A 47 -10.12 -0.66 3.66
C GLU A 47 -10.36 -1.80 2.66
N VAL A 48 -9.28 -2.35 2.12
CA VAL A 48 -9.30 -3.46 1.16
C VAL A 48 -8.18 -4.44 1.44
N GLU A 49 -8.36 -5.68 1.01
CA GLU A 49 -7.29 -6.66 1.02
C GLU A 49 -6.52 -6.65 -0.30
N ALA A 50 -5.20 -6.54 -0.21
CA ALA A 50 -4.33 -6.50 -1.36
C ALA A 50 -3.44 -7.73 -1.43
N LEU A 51 -3.35 -8.32 -2.62
CA LEU A 51 -2.50 -9.45 -2.94
C LEU A 51 -1.03 -9.02 -2.97
N ILE A 52 -0.17 -9.75 -2.26
CA ILE A 52 1.27 -9.57 -2.41
C ILE A 52 1.72 -10.24 -3.70
N ASN A 53 2.40 -9.48 -4.57
CA ASN A 53 3.07 -10.01 -5.75
C ASN A 53 4.55 -9.60 -5.76
N LEU A 54 5.40 -10.51 -5.30
CA LEU A 54 6.85 -10.28 -5.27
C LEU A 54 7.50 -10.29 -6.67
N GLN A 55 6.81 -10.70 -7.73
CA GLN A 55 7.33 -10.59 -9.10
C GLN A 55 7.04 -9.23 -9.73
N PHE A 56 6.18 -8.41 -9.09
CA PHE A 56 5.86 -7.08 -9.54
C PHE A 56 6.79 -6.04 -8.90
N GLY A 57 7.66 -5.42 -9.72
CA GLY A 57 8.60 -4.39 -9.24
C GLY A 57 7.97 -3.00 -8.98
N GLY A 58 6.69 -2.81 -9.32
CA GLY A 58 5.99 -1.55 -9.05
C GLY A 58 5.53 -1.41 -7.60
N ALA A 59 4.81 -0.32 -7.31
CA ALA A 59 4.22 -0.10 -6.00
C ALA A 59 2.88 -0.82 -5.88
N MET A 60 1.91 -0.44 -6.72
CA MET A 60 0.56 -0.97 -6.61
C MET A 60 -0.15 -1.10 -7.97
N VAL A 61 -1.02 -2.10 -8.08
CA VAL A 61 -2.04 -2.21 -9.12
C VAL A 61 -3.40 -2.25 -8.44
N ILE A 62 -4.42 -1.58 -8.97
CA ILE A 62 -5.78 -1.60 -8.44
C ILE A 62 -6.77 -1.97 -9.56
N PRO A 63 -7.87 -2.66 -9.25
CA PRO A 63 -8.96 -2.85 -10.19
C PRO A 63 -9.52 -1.52 -10.70
N GLU A 64 -9.83 -1.44 -12.00
CA GLU A 64 -10.30 -0.18 -12.60
C GLU A 64 -11.57 0.33 -11.90
N ASP A 65 -12.46 -0.59 -11.51
CA ASP A 65 -13.71 -0.31 -10.80
C ASP A 65 -13.48 0.31 -9.42
N LEU A 66 -12.34 0.03 -8.78
CA LEU A 66 -11.93 0.67 -7.52
C LEU A 66 -11.22 2.01 -7.77
N THR A 67 -10.52 2.20 -8.89
CA THR A 67 -9.80 3.46 -9.16
C THR A 67 -10.72 4.63 -9.49
N SER A 68 -11.80 4.39 -10.25
CA SER A 68 -12.75 5.43 -10.67
C SER A 68 -13.36 6.22 -9.49
N PRO A 69 -13.92 5.59 -8.45
CA PRO A 69 -14.53 6.30 -7.33
C PRO A 69 -13.53 7.01 -6.41
N LEU A 70 -12.23 6.66 -6.44
CA LEU A 70 -11.20 7.29 -5.59
C LEU A 70 -10.87 8.73 -6.03
N GLY A 71 -11.26 9.12 -7.23
CA GLY A 71 -11.02 10.47 -7.78
C GLY A 71 -9.55 10.80 -8.02
N TRP A 72 -8.65 9.81 -7.94
CA TRP A 72 -7.22 10.03 -8.06
C TRP A 72 -6.83 10.63 -9.41
N ARG A 73 -5.79 11.46 -9.39
CA ARG A 73 -5.30 12.11 -10.59
C ARG A 73 -4.68 11.08 -11.54
N CYS A 74 -5.34 10.85 -12.68
CA CYS A 74 -4.77 10.09 -13.78
C CYS A 74 -3.64 10.89 -14.45
N LEU A 75 -2.47 10.26 -14.57
CA LEU A 75 -1.31 10.82 -15.26
C LEU A 75 -1.24 10.40 -16.74
N GLY A 76 -2.16 9.54 -17.17
CA GLY A 76 -2.25 9.00 -18.53
C GLY A 76 -2.14 7.47 -18.53
N ALA A 77 -1.84 6.92 -19.71
CA ALA A 77 -1.75 5.48 -19.89
C ALA A 77 -0.38 5.08 -20.47
N ARG A 78 0.15 3.94 -20.01
CA ARG A 78 1.41 3.38 -20.51
C ARG A 78 1.28 1.88 -20.80
N ARG A 79 2.15 1.37 -21.67
CA ARG A 79 2.29 -0.07 -21.89
C ARG A 79 3.06 -0.69 -20.74
N VAL A 80 2.53 -1.76 -20.17
CA VAL A 80 3.11 -2.50 -19.05
C VAL A 80 3.16 -3.99 -19.42
N GLN A 81 4.27 -4.65 -19.10
CA GLN A 81 4.37 -6.10 -19.22
C GLN A 81 3.62 -6.74 -18.04
N ALA A 82 2.54 -7.48 -18.33
CA ALA A 82 1.75 -8.22 -17.37
C ALA A 82 1.82 -9.71 -17.73
N GLY A 83 2.72 -10.45 -17.07
CA GLY A 83 3.04 -11.82 -17.47
C GLY A 83 3.64 -11.83 -18.87
N SER A 84 3.04 -12.59 -19.81
CA SER A 84 3.45 -12.66 -21.22
C SER A 84 2.85 -11.57 -22.11
N GLU A 85 1.92 -10.76 -21.60
CA GLU A 85 1.19 -9.78 -22.39
C GLU A 85 1.69 -8.35 -22.16
N VAL A 86 1.62 -7.51 -23.19
CA VAL A 86 1.80 -6.06 -23.07
C VAL A 86 0.43 -5.41 -23.06
N VAL A 87 0.05 -4.86 -21.92
CA VAL A 87 -1.27 -4.24 -21.71
C VAL A 87 -1.11 -2.74 -21.55
N ARG A 88 -2.05 -1.97 -22.09
CA ARG A 88 -2.14 -0.53 -21.85
C ARG A 88 -2.90 -0.31 -20.54
N MET A 89 -2.23 0.26 -19.55
CA MET A 89 -2.80 0.53 -18.23
C MET A 89 -2.77 2.02 -17.93
N ASN A 90 -3.83 2.52 -17.31
CA ASN A 90 -3.83 3.86 -16.73
C ASN A 90 -2.87 3.89 -15.54
N HIS A 91 -2.28 5.04 -15.26
CA HIS A 91 -1.50 5.24 -14.05
C HIS A 91 -1.90 6.51 -13.33
N TYR A 92 -1.91 6.42 -12.01
CA TYR A 92 -2.44 7.43 -11.11
C TYR A 92 -1.40 7.76 -10.04
N ILE A 93 -1.53 8.94 -9.44
CA ILE A 93 -0.96 9.21 -8.11
C ILE A 93 -2.06 8.97 -7.10
N GLY A 94 -1.92 7.89 -6.32
CA GLY A 94 -2.86 7.52 -5.28
C GLY A 94 -2.26 7.70 -3.89
N MET A 95 -3.12 7.96 -2.91
CA MET A 95 -2.75 7.98 -1.51
C MET A 95 -3.25 6.70 -0.83
N MET A 96 -2.39 6.06 -0.05
CA MET A 96 -2.74 4.82 0.63
C MET A 96 -2.10 4.76 2.02
N SER A 97 -2.62 3.93 2.92
CA SER A 97 -1.99 3.61 4.20
C SER A 97 -1.72 2.11 4.32
N LEU A 98 -0.50 1.77 4.74
CA LEU A 98 -0.06 0.41 5.02
C LEU A 98 0.55 0.37 6.42
N GLY A 99 -0.15 -0.27 7.37
CA GLY A 99 0.28 -0.26 8.77
C GLY A 99 0.19 1.13 9.41
N GLY A 100 -0.76 1.96 8.99
CA GLY A 100 -0.93 3.33 9.48
C GLY A 100 0.03 4.34 8.86
N GLU A 101 0.97 3.92 8.01
CA GLU A 101 1.85 4.84 7.29
C GLU A 101 1.20 5.27 5.97
N LEU A 102 0.81 6.55 5.90
CA LEU A 102 0.28 7.17 4.69
C LEU A 102 1.40 7.43 3.67
N LYS A 103 1.18 7.03 2.42
CA LYS A 103 2.13 7.20 1.30
C LYS A 103 1.41 7.61 0.03
N ASN A 104 2.05 8.50 -0.73
CA ASN A 104 1.72 8.73 -2.13
C ASN A 104 2.46 7.73 -3.01
N VAL A 105 1.74 7.02 -3.86
CA VAL A 105 2.27 5.91 -4.65
C VAL A 105 1.81 6.02 -6.10
N VAL A 106 2.66 5.55 -7.02
CA VAL A 106 2.27 5.37 -8.41
C VAL A 106 1.45 4.08 -8.51
N VAL A 107 0.19 4.22 -8.90
CA VAL A 107 -0.75 3.10 -9.02
C VAL A 107 -1.04 2.82 -10.48
N LEU A 108 -1.09 1.54 -10.86
CA LEU A 108 -1.60 1.11 -12.16
C LEU A 108 -3.08 0.72 -12.05
N GLY A 109 -3.94 1.29 -12.89
CA GLY A 109 -5.32 0.85 -13.06
C GLY A 109 -5.41 -0.30 -14.06
N GLY A 110 -6.03 -1.40 -13.64
CA GLY A 110 -6.32 -2.55 -14.51
C GLY A 110 -6.07 -3.92 -13.89
N ALA A 111 -6.03 -4.06 -12.56
CA ALA A 111 -6.15 -5.39 -11.97
C ALA A 111 -7.55 -5.96 -12.23
N LYS A 112 -7.67 -7.30 -12.29
CA LYS A 112 -8.97 -7.95 -12.58
C LYS A 112 -9.81 -8.21 -11.34
N THR A 113 -9.21 -8.34 -10.15
CA THR A 113 -9.95 -8.76 -8.94
C THR A 113 -9.48 -8.06 -7.68
N HIS A 114 -8.22 -8.22 -7.29
CA HIS A 114 -7.68 -7.66 -6.06
C HIS A 114 -6.69 -6.53 -6.37
N PRO A 115 -6.61 -5.51 -5.51
CA PRO A 115 -5.41 -4.69 -5.43
C PRO A 115 -4.18 -5.58 -5.28
N VAL A 116 -3.05 -5.15 -5.86
CA VAL A 116 -1.78 -5.89 -5.82
C VAL A 116 -0.71 -4.98 -5.26
N LEU A 117 0.04 -5.45 -4.27
CA LEU A 117 1.22 -4.79 -3.71
C LEU A 117 2.47 -5.40 -4.33
N GLY A 118 3.34 -4.55 -4.87
CA GLY A 118 4.62 -4.95 -5.42
C GLY A 118 5.80 -4.69 -4.48
N GLN A 119 6.99 -5.08 -4.93
CA GLN A 119 8.24 -4.99 -4.18
C GLN A 119 8.53 -3.56 -3.69
N ARG A 120 8.14 -2.53 -4.44
CA ARG A 120 8.45 -1.14 -4.08
C ARG A 120 7.80 -0.71 -2.76
N LEU A 121 6.66 -1.29 -2.38
CA LEU A 121 6.01 -1.05 -1.09
C LEU A 121 6.55 -1.92 0.04
N MET A 122 7.27 -2.99 -0.31
CA MET A 122 7.86 -3.93 0.63
C MET A 122 9.34 -3.63 0.91
N SER A 123 9.96 -2.76 0.10
CA SER A 123 11.38 -2.44 0.20
C SER A 123 11.71 -1.88 1.59
N GLY A 124 12.72 -2.47 2.24
CA GLY A 124 13.13 -2.10 3.59
C GLY A 124 12.26 -2.69 4.70
N ARG A 125 11.31 -3.58 4.37
CA ARG A 125 10.44 -4.27 5.34
C ARG A 125 10.66 -5.79 5.30
N LYS A 126 10.36 -6.46 6.41
CA LYS A 126 10.40 -7.92 6.52
C LYS A 126 9.01 -8.48 6.31
N LEU A 127 8.82 -9.26 5.26
CA LEU A 127 7.61 -10.07 5.04
C LEU A 127 7.84 -11.50 5.55
N THR A 128 7.02 -11.94 6.49
CA THR A 128 6.96 -13.33 6.97
C THR A 128 5.67 -13.96 6.47
N VAL A 129 5.79 -15.09 5.77
CA VAL A 129 4.65 -15.92 5.33
C VAL A 129 4.88 -17.32 5.87
N ASP A 130 3.97 -17.76 6.73
CA ASP A 130 3.98 -19.09 7.32
C ASP A 130 2.69 -19.81 6.90
N PHE A 131 2.83 -20.72 5.94
CA PHE A 131 1.71 -21.51 5.43
C PHE A 131 1.22 -22.57 6.41
N GLN A 132 2.10 -23.07 7.29
CA GLN A 132 1.72 -24.09 8.26
C GLN A 132 0.79 -23.51 9.33
N ASN A 133 1.07 -22.27 9.77
CA ASN A 133 0.31 -21.59 10.81
C ASN A 133 -0.68 -20.56 10.25
N GLY A 134 -0.72 -20.34 8.92
CA GLY A 134 -1.59 -19.36 8.27
C GLY A 134 -1.25 -17.90 8.60
N ILE A 135 0.01 -17.61 8.91
CA ILE A 135 0.46 -16.30 9.39
C ILE A 135 1.05 -15.50 8.23
N VAL A 136 0.64 -14.24 8.11
CA VAL A 136 1.26 -13.24 7.23
C VAL A 136 1.54 -12.00 8.05
N ILE A 137 2.80 -11.57 8.09
CA ILE A 137 3.22 -10.39 8.86
C ILE A 137 4.20 -9.58 8.03
N LEU A 138 3.98 -8.26 7.95
CA LEU A 138 4.89 -7.31 7.33
C LEU A 138 5.38 -6.28 8.36
N GLU A 139 6.70 -6.17 8.54
CA GLU A 139 7.36 -5.30 9.55
C GLU A 139 8.31 -4.31 8.90
#